data_AF-A0A817BS41-F1
#
_entry.id   AF-A0A817BS41-F1
#
_cell.length_a   1.000
_cell.length_b   1.000
_cell.length_c   1.000
_cell.angle_alpha   90.00
_cell.angle_beta   90.00
_cell.angle_gamma   90.00
#
_symmetry.space_group_name_H-M   'P 1'
#
loop_
_entity.id
_entity.type
_entity.pdbx_description
1 polymer ?
#
loop_
_entity_poly.entity_id
_entity_poly.type
_entity_poly.pdbx_seq_one_letter_code
_entity_poly.pdbx_strand_id
1 'polypeptide(L)'
;MTEHYQTKPHYQISDTKNVNLLNERKAATFSVEELTQFMFGEPGNYFEINTRRQLIRLALAHPIHRTHLPLEYLDADEHYSVTIRKSLLAIQEAARLNITNNKHRLWFSYVFTDSHFLFYVHTSMCLYALETMANEEQKQQFLPLAQSFRIITTYAQTELGHGTDLRRLETEAVFDRTSDSFVLNTPTLTSIKFWPGALGRTTNYVLLMAQLYTPNRDHPCGLQIFLVQIRDLNTHEPLPD
;
A
#
# COMPACT_ATOMS: atom_id res chain seq x y z
N MET A 1 27.08 0.76 -11.12
CA MET A 1 25.70 0.76 -11.67
C MET A 1 25.14 2.16 -11.92
N THR A 2 25.83 3.25 -11.57
CA THR A 2 25.27 4.62 -11.52
C THR A 2 25.41 5.47 -12.79
N GLU A 3 26.41 5.24 -13.65
CA GLU A 3 26.67 6.13 -14.80
C GLU A 3 25.64 6.02 -15.93
N HIS A 4 25.02 4.86 -16.14
CA HIS A 4 24.03 4.68 -17.23
C HIS A 4 22.69 5.39 -17.00
N TYR A 5 22.38 5.78 -15.77
CA TYR A 5 21.09 6.41 -15.44
C TYR A 5 21.09 7.94 -15.63
N GLN A 6 22.23 8.56 -15.91
CA GLN A 6 22.33 10.00 -16.12
C GLN A 6 22.22 10.44 -17.60
N THR A 7 22.14 9.48 -18.52
CA THR A 7 22.04 9.79 -19.96
C THR A 7 20.65 10.29 -20.35
N LYS A 8 20.59 11.26 -21.28
CA LYS A 8 19.31 11.74 -21.83
C LYS A 8 18.63 10.56 -22.53
N PRO A 9 17.42 10.16 -22.11
CA PRO A 9 16.73 9.05 -22.72
C PRO A 9 16.29 9.37 -24.16
N HIS A 10 16.10 8.33 -24.97
CA HIS A 10 15.56 8.45 -26.32
C HIS A 10 14.21 7.73 -26.43
N TYR A 11 13.17 8.50 -26.74
CA TYR A 11 11.84 7.97 -26.98
C TYR A 11 11.84 7.35 -28.38
N GLN A 12 11.48 6.07 -28.47
CA GLN A 12 11.41 5.37 -29.75
C GLN A 12 10.00 4.84 -29.95
N ILE A 13 9.43 5.13 -31.12
CA ILE A 13 8.16 4.56 -31.55
C ILE A 13 8.45 3.13 -32.02
N SER A 14 8.16 2.14 -31.17
CA SER A 14 8.40 0.73 -31.46
C SER A 14 7.22 0.02 -32.11
N ASP A 15 5.99 0.47 -31.86
CA ASP A 15 4.78 -0.07 -32.49
C ASP A 15 4.33 0.80 -33.67
N THR A 16 4.49 0.24 -34.86
CA THR A 16 4.13 0.84 -36.15
C THR A 16 2.95 0.13 -36.81
N LYS A 17 2.32 -0.85 -36.15
CA LYS A 17 1.25 -1.66 -36.76
C LYS A 17 -0.03 -0.85 -36.99
N ASN A 18 -0.35 0.07 -36.07
CA ASN A 18 -1.49 0.97 -36.21
C ASN A 18 -1.05 2.27 -36.91
N VAL A 19 -1.39 2.39 -38.19
CA VAL A 19 -1.01 3.54 -39.03
C VAL A 19 -1.61 4.85 -38.53
N ASN A 20 -2.84 4.84 -38.01
CA ASN A 20 -3.48 6.04 -37.47
C ASN A 20 -2.72 6.54 -36.25
N LEU A 21 -2.39 5.66 -35.30
CA LEU A 21 -1.61 6.02 -34.12
C LEU A 21 -0.20 6.49 -34.48
N LEU A 22 0.40 5.92 -35.52
CA LEU A 22 1.70 6.35 -36.03
C LEU A 22 1.65 7.77 -36.61
N ASN A 23 0.60 8.10 -37.37
CA ASN A 23 0.41 9.43 -37.94
C ASN A 23 0.26 10.47 -36.84
N GLU A 24 -0.55 10.19 -35.81
CA GLU A 24 -0.70 11.09 -34.65
C GLU A 24 0.64 11.32 -33.91
N ARG A 25 1.41 10.24 -33.68
CA ARG A 25 2.73 10.36 -33.03
C ARG A 25 3.72 11.19 -33.85
N LYS A 26 3.66 11.11 -35.19
CA LYS A 26 4.52 11.89 -36.10
C LYS A 26 4.10 13.36 -36.17
N ALA A 27 2.84 13.67 -35.93
CA ALA A 27 2.33 15.04 -35.94
C ALA A 27 2.74 15.85 -34.70
N ALA A 28 3.36 15.23 -33.69
CA ALA A 28 3.83 15.91 -32.49
C ALA A 28 4.85 17.03 -32.82
N THR A 29 4.57 18.23 -32.34
CA THR A 29 5.39 19.44 -32.57
C THR A 29 6.37 19.73 -31.43
N PHE A 30 6.52 18.80 -30.48
CA PHE A 30 7.40 18.93 -29.32
C PHE A 30 8.16 17.63 -29.06
N SER A 31 9.25 17.73 -28.31
CA SER A 31 10.03 16.57 -27.86
C SER A 31 9.34 15.89 -26.68
N VAL A 32 8.95 14.62 -26.85
CA VAL A 32 8.39 13.79 -25.77
C VAL A 32 9.36 13.68 -24.58
N GLU A 33 10.66 13.69 -24.84
CA GLU A 33 11.67 13.61 -23.79
C GLU A 33 11.80 14.90 -23.00
N GLU A 34 11.67 16.05 -23.66
CA GLU A 34 11.66 17.35 -22.98
C GLU A 34 10.38 17.52 -22.15
N LEU A 35 9.23 17.09 -22.67
CA LEU A 35 7.99 17.07 -21.91
C LEU A 35 8.09 16.12 -20.71
N THR A 36 8.65 14.93 -20.88
CA THR A 36 8.85 13.97 -19.79
C THR A 36 9.76 14.56 -18.71
N GLN A 37 10.85 15.22 -19.11
CA GLN A 37 11.75 15.91 -18.18
C GLN A 37 11.02 17.03 -17.44
N PHE A 38 10.26 17.85 -18.15
CA PHE A 38 9.47 18.93 -17.56
C PHE A 38 8.45 18.42 -16.53
N MET A 39 7.80 17.29 -16.80
CA MET A 39 6.76 16.74 -15.92
C MET A 39 7.31 15.99 -14.69
N PHE A 40 8.40 15.24 -14.85
CA PHE A 40 8.82 14.24 -13.86
C PHE A 40 10.29 14.33 -13.43
N GLY A 41 11.09 15.15 -14.08
CA GLY A 41 12.52 15.28 -13.83
C GLY A 41 12.89 16.64 -13.24
N GLU A 42 14.13 16.74 -12.77
CA GLU A 42 14.79 18.01 -12.45
C GLU A 42 15.71 18.39 -13.60
N PRO A 43 15.83 19.66 -14.03
CA PRO A 43 16.68 20.03 -15.16
C PRO A 43 18.09 19.41 -15.09
N GLY A 44 18.47 18.65 -16.12
CA GLY A 44 19.78 17.97 -16.19
C GLY A 44 19.91 16.66 -15.41
N ASN A 45 18.88 16.21 -14.68
CA ASN A 45 18.86 14.94 -13.94
C ASN A 45 17.85 13.95 -14.55
N TYR A 46 18.36 12.90 -15.19
CA TYR A 46 17.55 11.85 -15.83
C TYR A 46 17.44 10.57 -14.99
N PHE A 47 18.06 10.54 -13.80
CA PHE A 47 18.14 9.34 -12.98
C PHE A 47 16.76 8.77 -12.67
N GLU A 48 15.84 9.62 -12.23
CA GLU A 48 14.50 9.18 -11.82
C GLU A 48 13.66 8.68 -12.99
N ILE A 49 13.74 9.36 -14.15
CA ILE A 49 13.01 8.97 -15.38
C ILE A 49 13.55 7.64 -15.92
N ASN A 50 14.87 7.50 -16.00
CA ASN A 50 15.51 6.28 -16.48
C ASN A 50 15.23 5.11 -15.54
N THR A 51 15.31 5.34 -14.23
CA THR A 51 14.96 4.34 -13.21
C THR A 51 13.49 3.92 -13.37
N ARG A 52 12.55 4.86 -13.46
CA ARG A 52 11.13 4.54 -13.65
C ARG A 52 10.88 3.70 -14.91
N ARG A 53 11.51 4.05 -16.04
CA ARG A 53 11.38 3.27 -17.29
C ARG A 53 11.93 1.87 -17.17
N GLN A 54 13.08 1.71 -16.51
CA GLN A 54 13.66 0.40 -16.27
C GLN A 54 12.77 -0.45 -15.36
N LEU A 55 12.28 0.11 -14.25
CA LEU A 55 11.39 -0.58 -13.33
C LEU A 55 10.12 -1.05 -14.02
N ILE A 56 9.51 -0.22 -14.88
CA ILE A 56 8.36 -0.61 -15.69
C ILE A 56 8.70 -1.80 -16.60
N ARG A 57 9.82 -1.73 -17.32
CA ARG A 57 10.26 -2.83 -18.20
C ARG A 57 10.47 -4.13 -17.43
N LEU A 58 11.16 -4.06 -16.28
CA LEU A 58 11.41 -5.22 -15.43
C LEU A 58 10.11 -5.81 -14.86
N ALA A 59 9.19 -4.95 -14.41
CA ALA A 59 7.90 -5.38 -13.88
C ALA A 59 7.05 -6.09 -14.94
N LEU A 60 6.97 -5.54 -16.16
CA LEU A 60 6.16 -6.10 -17.25
C LEU A 60 6.80 -7.32 -17.92
N ALA A 61 8.11 -7.52 -17.79
CA ALA A 61 8.82 -8.66 -18.38
C ALA A 61 8.55 -9.98 -17.64
N HIS A 62 8.01 -9.94 -16.42
CA HIS A 62 7.85 -11.13 -15.60
C HIS A 62 6.81 -12.11 -16.22
N PRO A 63 7.08 -13.43 -16.30
CA PRO A 63 6.18 -14.39 -16.95
C PRO A 63 4.78 -14.50 -16.34
N ILE A 64 4.59 -14.08 -15.08
CA ILE A 64 3.31 -14.14 -14.36
C ILE A 64 2.16 -13.51 -15.15
N HIS A 65 2.43 -12.45 -15.93
CA HIS A 65 1.45 -11.73 -16.74
C HIS A 65 0.83 -12.56 -17.86
N ARG A 66 1.33 -13.78 -18.10
CA ARG A 66 0.81 -14.72 -19.11
C ARG A 66 0.23 -15.99 -18.50
N THR A 67 0.06 -16.03 -17.17
CA THR A 67 -0.35 -17.25 -16.44
C THR A 67 -1.82 -17.23 -15.99
N HIS A 68 -2.53 -16.14 -16.26
CA HIS A 68 -3.92 -15.94 -15.88
C HIS A 68 -4.65 -15.22 -17.02
N LEU A 69 -5.98 -15.30 -17.02
CA LEU A 69 -6.81 -14.48 -17.91
C LEU A 69 -6.67 -12.99 -17.54
N PRO A 70 -6.97 -12.06 -18.47
CA PRO A 70 -7.11 -10.65 -18.11
C PRO A 70 -8.04 -10.48 -16.91
N LEU A 71 -7.71 -9.54 -16.03
CA LEU A 71 -8.38 -9.38 -14.73
C LEU A 71 -9.89 -9.15 -14.86
N GLU A 72 -10.32 -8.57 -15.98
CA GLU A 72 -11.71 -8.26 -16.31
C GLU A 72 -12.59 -9.50 -16.54
N TYR A 73 -11.97 -10.67 -16.77
CA TYR A 73 -12.68 -11.94 -16.96
C TYR A 73 -12.71 -12.82 -15.71
N LEU A 74 -12.06 -12.40 -14.62
CA LEU A 74 -11.99 -13.16 -13.38
C LEU A 74 -13.17 -12.82 -12.47
N ASP A 75 -13.65 -13.81 -11.73
CA ASP A 75 -14.55 -13.52 -10.60
C ASP A 75 -13.80 -12.90 -9.40
N ALA A 76 -14.52 -12.57 -8.34
CA ALA A 76 -13.93 -11.89 -7.17
C ALA A 76 -12.85 -12.72 -6.45
N ASP A 77 -13.01 -14.03 -6.36
CA ASP A 77 -12.08 -14.92 -5.67
C ASP A 77 -10.85 -15.23 -6.54
N GLU A 78 -11.05 -15.42 -7.84
CA GLU A 78 -9.99 -15.55 -8.83
C GLU A 78 -9.16 -14.27 -8.90
N HIS A 79 -9.82 -13.11 -8.96
CA HIS A 79 -9.17 -11.80 -8.98
C HIS A 79 -8.32 -11.61 -7.71
N TYR A 80 -8.87 -11.91 -6.53
CA TYR A 80 -8.11 -11.87 -5.27
C TYR A 80 -6.89 -12.80 -5.31
N SER A 81 -7.07 -14.04 -5.75
CA SER A 81 -6.03 -15.07 -5.80
C SER A 81 -4.88 -14.71 -6.75
N VAL A 82 -5.20 -14.16 -7.92
CA VAL A 82 -4.19 -13.65 -8.86
C VAL A 82 -3.47 -12.45 -8.26
N THR A 83 -4.21 -11.50 -7.69
CA THR A 83 -3.65 -10.26 -7.18
C THR A 83 -2.72 -10.51 -5.99
N ILE A 84 -3.06 -11.42 -5.07
CA ILE A 84 -2.21 -11.72 -3.90
C ILE A 84 -0.93 -12.44 -4.33
N ARG A 85 -1.05 -13.38 -5.28
CA ARG A 85 0.10 -14.04 -5.89
C ARG A 85 1.04 -13.03 -6.56
N LYS A 86 0.50 -12.12 -7.37
CA LYS A 86 1.29 -11.08 -8.04
C LYS A 86 1.92 -10.11 -7.02
N SER A 87 1.21 -9.75 -5.97
CA SER A 87 1.72 -8.85 -4.92
C SER A 87 2.88 -9.48 -4.14
N LEU A 88 2.80 -10.78 -3.82
CA LEU A 88 3.90 -11.51 -3.19
C LEU A 88 5.13 -11.58 -4.10
N LEU A 89 4.91 -11.94 -5.38
CA LEU A 89 5.99 -11.98 -6.37
C LEU A 89 6.62 -10.61 -6.60
N ALA A 90 5.83 -9.53 -6.59
CA ALA A 90 6.35 -8.18 -6.70
C ALA A 90 7.33 -7.84 -5.57
N ILE A 91 7.00 -8.23 -4.32
CA ILE A 91 7.88 -8.03 -3.16
C ILE A 91 9.18 -8.84 -3.32
N GLN A 92 9.07 -10.11 -3.71
CA GLN A 92 10.22 -11.00 -3.91
C GLN A 92 11.13 -10.52 -5.05
N GLU A 93 10.55 -10.12 -6.18
CA GLU A 93 11.30 -9.59 -7.33
C GLU A 93 11.95 -8.25 -7.00
N ALA A 94 11.28 -7.37 -6.24
CA ALA A 94 11.87 -6.12 -5.80
C ALA A 94 13.10 -6.35 -4.90
N ALA A 95 13.03 -7.33 -4.01
CA ALA A 95 14.17 -7.75 -3.19
C ALA A 95 15.30 -8.35 -4.06
N ARG A 96 14.96 -9.25 -4.99
CA ARG A 96 15.92 -9.89 -5.91
C ARG A 96 16.65 -8.88 -6.80
N LEU A 97 15.95 -7.84 -7.25
CA LEU A 97 16.48 -6.74 -8.05
C LEU A 97 17.17 -5.66 -7.21
N ASN A 98 17.22 -5.82 -5.89
CA ASN A 98 17.81 -4.88 -4.94
C ASN A 98 17.22 -3.45 -5.05
N ILE A 99 15.89 -3.36 -5.21
CA ILE A 99 15.17 -2.08 -5.22
C ILE A 99 15.01 -1.63 -3.76
N THR A 100 15.92 -0.78 -3.29
CA THR A 100 15.96 -0.35 -1.89
C THR A 100 15.12 0.89 -1.59
N ASN A 101 14.94 1.76 -2.59
CA ASN A 101 14.17 3.00 -2.41
C ASN A 101 12.66 2.71 -2.31
N ASN A 102 12.00 3.20 -1.24
CA ASN A 102 10.58 2.95 -0.97
C ASN A 102 9.65 3.39 -2.11
N LYS A 103 9.90 4.56 -2.70
CA LYS A 103 9.11 5.11 -3.82
C LYS A 103 9.24 4.21 -5.04
N HIS A 104 10.45 3.75 -5.34
CA HIS A 104 10.72 2.84 -6.46
C HIS A 104 10.09 1.46 -6.25
N ARG A 105 10.13 0.91 -5.03
CA ARG A 105 9.43 -0.35 -4.70
C ARG A 105 7.93 -0.24 -4.90
N LEU A 106 7.33 0.87 -4.47
CA LEU A 106 5.89 1.11 -4.62
C LEU A 106 5.50 1.19 -6.10
N TRP A 107 6.25 1.96 -6.90
CA TRP A 107 6.05 2.04 -8.34
C TRP A 107 6.21 0.69 -9.04
N PHE A 108 7.28 -0.04 -8.74
CA PHE A 108 7.51 -1.38 -9.28
C PHE A 108 6.34 -2.29 -8.95
N SER A 109 5.92 -2.34 -7.68
CA SER A 109 4.84 -3.22 -7.22
C SER A 109 3.50 -2.86 -7.85
N TYR A 110 3.20 -1.56 -7.99
CA TYR A 110 1.97 -1.09 -8.62
C TYR A 110 1.90 -1.49 -10.09
N VAL A 111 2.99 -1.31 -10.85
CA VAL A 111 3.06 -1.74 -12.26
C VAL A 111 3.04 -3.27 -12.38
N PHE A 112 3.74 -3.97 -11.49
CA PHE A 112 3.80 -5.44 -11.48
C PHE A 112 2.44 -6.08 -11.21
N THR A 113 1.54 -5.38 -10.53
CA THR A 113 0.22 -5.88 -10.11
C THR A 113 -0.93 -5.25 -10.90
N ASP A 114 -0.66 -4.67 -12.07
CA ASP A 114 -1.67 -4.00 -12.90
C ASP A 114 -2.48 -2.95 -12.10
N SER A 115 -1.82 -2.20 -11.22
CA SER A 115 -2.42 -1.20 -10.33
C SER A 115 -3.22 -1.73 -9.14
N HIS A 116 -3.17 -3.04 -8.85
CA HIS A 116 -3.94 -3.69 -7.79
C HIS A 116 -3.07 -4.18 -6.61
N PHE A 117 -1.99 -3.48 -6.26
CA PHE A 117 -1.09 -3.94 -5.19
C PHE A 117 -1.80 -4.06 -3.83
N LEU A 118 -2.02 -5.29 -3.36
CA LEU A 118 -2.82 -5.58 -2.15
C LEU A 118 -2.23 -4.99 -0.87
N PHE A 119 -0.91 -4.86 -0.80
CA PHE A 119 -0.21 -4.34 0.36
C PHE A 119 0.06 -2.84 0.27
N TYR A 120 -0.70 -2.12 -0.57
CA TYR A 120 -0.55 -0.67 -0.72
C TYR A 120 -0.74 0.05 0.62
N VAL A 121 -1.89 -0.13 1.30
CA VAL A 121 -2.18 0.53 2.59
C VAL A 121 -1.12 0.18 3.64
N HIS A 122 -0.69 -1.08 3.67
CA HIS A 122 0.39 -1.54 4.54
C HIS A 122 1.67 -0.72 4.33
N THR A 123 2.14 -0.65 3.08
CA THR A 123 3.42 -0.01 2.74
C THR A 123 3.37 1.52 2.74
N SER A 124 2.25 2.12 2.34
CA SER A 124 2.13 3.57 2.15
C SER A 124 1.62 4.30 3.40
N MET A 125 0.74 3.67 4.20
CA MET A 125 0.13 4.29 5.37
C MET A 125 0.63 3.67 6.67
N CYS A 126 0.59 2.33 6.80
CA CYS A 126 0.87 1.70 8.08
C CYS A 126 2.34 1.79 8.48
N LEU A 127 3.29 1.58 7.55
CA LEU A 127 4.71 1.77 7.85
C LEU A 127 5.01 3.21 8.28
N TYR A 128 4.49 4.19 7.55
CA TYR A 128 4.64 5.59 7.92
C TYR A 128 4.04 5.91 9.29
N ALA A 129 2.85 5.39 9.57
CA ALA A 129 2.18 5.56 10.85
C ALA A 129 2.98 4.95 12.02
N LEU A 130 3.52 3.75 11.86
CA LEU A 130 4.40 3.14 12.85
C LEU A 130 5.70 3.95 13.04
N GLU A 131 6.31 4.43 11.95
CA GLU A 131 7.54 5.23 12.02
C GLU A 131 7.35 6.57 12.74
N THR A 132 6.18 7.20 12.57
CA THR A 132 5.94 8.57 13.03
C THR A 132 5.19 8.68 14.35
N MET A 133 4.34 7.70 14.69
CA MET A 133 3.47 7.78 15.87
C MET A 133 3.85 6.81 16.99
N ALA A 134 4.62 5.76 16.70
CA ALA A 134 5.07 4.85 17.72
C ALA A 134 6.25 5.44 18.51
N ASN A 135 6.41 5.04 19.77
CA ASN A 135 7.62 5.33 20.54
C ASN A 135 8.76 4.36 20.13
N GLU A 136 9.99 4.57 20.63
CA GLU A 136 11.15 3.77 20.22
C GLU A 136 11.02 2.28 20.56
N GLU A 137 10.42 1.94 21.71
CA GLU A 137 10.20 0.55 22.14
C GLU A 137 9.22 -0.15 21.18
N GLN A 138 8.12 0.50 20.84
CA GLN A 138 7.12 0.02 19.88
C GLN A 138 7.73 -0.11 18.47
N LYS A 139 8.55 0.86 18.03
CA LYS A 139 9.25 0.77 16.74
C LYS A 139 10.18 -0.44 16.70
N GLN A 140 11.00 -0.62 17.73
CA GLN A 140 11.93 -1.75 17.80
C GLN A 140 11.20 -3.09 17.73
N GLN A 141 10.02 -3.19 18.35
CA GLN A 141 9.21 -4.40 18.34
C GLN A 141 8.50 -4.63 17.00
N PHE A 142 7.77 -3.63 16.48
CA PHE A 142 6.81 -3.85 15.39
C PHE A 142 7.33 -3.44 14.01
N LEU A 143 8.20 -2.44 13.92
CA LEU A 143 8.64 -1.92 12.62
C LEU A 143 9.44 -2.96 11.81
N PRO A 144 10.40 -3.73 12.39
CA PRO A 144 11.08 -4.79 11.66
C PRO A 144 10.13 -5.91 11.18
N LEU A 145 9.09 -6.21 11.96
CA LEU A 145 8.08 -7.21 11.59
C LEU A 145 7.24 -6.71 10.40
N ALA A 146 6.79 -5.46 10.43
CA ALA A 146 6.00 -4.87 9.35
C ALA A 146 6.84 -4.70 8.07
N GLN A 147 8.07 -4.16 8.18
CA GLN A 147 8.96 -3.97 7.02
C GLN A 147 9.35 -5.28 6.31
N SER A 148 9.39 -6.39 7.05
CA SER A 148 9.67 -7.73 6.50
C SER A 148 8.41 -8.50 6.10
N PHE A 149 7.23 -7.87 6.15
CA PHE A 149 5.93 -8.49 5.88
C PHE A 149 5.60 -9.71 6.76
N ARG A 150 6.27 -9.85 7.93
CA ARG A 150 5.90 -10.86 8.94
C ARG A 150 4.58 -10.52 9.62
N ILE A 151 4.23 -9.23 9.67
CA ILE A 151 2.89 -8.77 9.99
C ILE A 151 2.37 -7.91 8.84
N ILE A 152 1.09 -8.07 8.52
CA ILE A 152 0.41 -7.31 7.47
C ILE A 152 -0.65 -6.46 8.16
N THR A 153 -0.35 -5.17 8.25
CA THR A 153 -1.18 -4.16 8.88
C THR A 153 -2.03 -3.38 7.88
N THR A 154 -3.24 -2.99 8.28
CA THR A 154 -4.06 -1.96 7.61
C THR A 154 -4.38 -0.80 8.54
N TYR A 155 -4.87 0.32 7.98
CA TYR A 155 -5.23 1.52 8.71
C TYR A 155 -6.76 1.60 8.87
N ALA A 156 -7.25 1.27 10.06
CA ALA A 156 -8.67 1.13 10.35
C ALA A 156 -9.24 2.38 11.04
N GLN A 157 -9.58 3.38 10.23
CA GLN A 157 -10.15 4.65 10.70
C GLN A 157 -11.65 4.74 10.43
N THR A 158 -12.03 4.72 9.15
CA THR A 158 -13.41 4.90 8.69
C THR A 158 -14.34 3.85 9.27
N GLU A 159 -15.50 4.30 9.71
CA GLU A 159 -16.62 3.49 10.18
C GLU A 159 -17.77 3.56 9.17
N LEU A 160 -18.71 2.61 9.27
CA LEU A 160 -19.90 2.58 8.43
C LEU A 160 -20.70 3.89 8.52
N GLY A 161 -20.81 4.47 9.72
CA GLY A 161 -21.52 5.74 9.95
C GLY A 161 -20.66 7.00 9.76
N HIS A 162 -19.33 6.88 9.82
CA HIS A 162 -18.44 8.04 9.95
C HIS A 162 -17.14 7.88 9.16
N GLY A 163 -16.89 8.79 8.22
CA GLY A 163 -15.63 8.86 7.46
C GLY A 163 -14.96 10.23 7.51
N THR A 164 -15.71 11.29 7.19
CA THR A 164 -15.17 12.66 7.18
C THR A 164 -15.11 13.28 8.57
N ASP A 165 -16.16 13.10 9.38
CA ASP A 165 -16.23 13.67 10.73
C ASP A 165 -15.62 12.71 11.76
N LEU A 166 -14.29 12.77 11.89
CA LEU A 166 -13.54 11.88 12.77
C LEU A 166 -13.94 12.01 14.24
N ARG A 167 -14.39 13.21 14.67
CA ARG A 167 -14.81 13.44 16.06
C ARG A 167 -16.05 12.64 16.45
N ARG A 168 -16.79 12.15 15.46
CA ARG A 168 -17.98 11.31 15.65
C ARG A 168 -17.71 9.82 15.49
N LEU A 169 -16.47 9.39 15.28
CA LEU A 169 -16.14 7.97 15.36
C LEU A 169 -16.64 7.42 16.71
N GLU A 170 -17.25 6.25 16.64
CA GLU A 170 -17.99 5.61 17.71
C GLU A 170 -17.20 4.46 18.36
N THR A 171 -16.20 3.89 17.67
CA THR A 171 -15.34 2.84 18.26
C THR A 171 -14.66 3.38 19.51
N GLU A 172 -14.74 2.65 20.60
CA GLU A 172 -14.22 3.04 21.91
C GLU A 172 -12.96 2.25 22.26
N ALA A 173 -12.05 2.89 22.98
CA ALA A 173 -10.93 2.27 23.66
C ALA A 173 -10.91 2.74 25.11
N VAL A 174 -11.26 1.86 26.05
CA VAL A 174 -11.41 2.23 27.46
C VAL A 174 -10.31 1.60 28.29
N PHE A 175 -9.57 2.43 29.01
CA PHE A 175 -8.49 1.95 29.87
C PHE A 175 -9.06 1.21 31.09
N ASP A 176 -8.65 -0.04 31.29
CA ASP A 176 -8.88 -0.82 32.50
C ASP A 176 -7.61 -0.83 33.36
N ARG A 177 -7.70 -0.24 34.54
CA ARG A 177 -6.60 -0.16 35.51
C ARG A 177 -6.24 -1.50 36.13
N THR A 178 -7.18 -2.45 36.13
CA THR A 178 -7.01 -3.74 36.81
C THR A 178 -6.07 -4.64 36.02
N SER A 179 -6.25 -4.68 34.70
CA SER A 179 -5.47 -5.49 33.76
C SER A 179 -4.36 -4.70 33.06
N ASP A 180 -4.28 -3.38 33.28
CA ASP A 180 -3.38 -2.47 32.56
C ASP A 180 -3.53 -2.58 31.04
N SER A 181 -4.79 -2.58 30.57
CA SER A 181 -5.12 -2.82 29.17
C SER A 181 -6.19 -1.85 28.66
N PHE A 182 -6.36 -1.81 27.34
CA PHE A 182 -7.48 -1.10 26.71
C PHE A 182 -8.53 -2.10 26.24
N VAL A 183 -9.78 -1.90 26.67
CA VAL A 183 -10.93 -2.62 26.18
C VAL A 183 -11.46 -1.91 24.95
N LEU A 184 -11.34 -2.55 23.79
CA LEU A 184 -11.80 -2.03 22.51
C LEU A 184 -13.24 -2.48 22.28
N ASN A 185 -14.12 -1.57 21.86
CA ASN A 185 -15.53 -1.89 21.67
C ASN A 185 -16.10 -1.21 20.41
N THR A 186 -16.95 -1.96 19.70
CA THR A 186 -17.74 -1.49 18.56
C THR A 186 -19.21 -1.47 19.00
N PRO A 187 -19.68 -0.37 19.63
CA PRO A 187 -20.95 -0.37 20.37
C PRO A 187 -22.21 -0.46 19.47
N THR A 188 -22.08 -0.10 18.20
CA THR A 188 -23.20 0.03 17.26
C THR A 188 -22.86 -0.59 15.90
N LEU A 189 -23.89 -0.91 15.12
CA LEU A 189 -23.69 -1.35 13.73
C LEU A 189 -22.94 -0.29 12.90
N THR A 190 -23.19 0.99 13.17
CA THR A 190 -22.55 2.11 12.46
C THR A 190 -21.08 2.30 12.84
N SER A 191 -20.66 1.81 14.02
CA SER A 191 -19.27 1.86 14.47
C SER A 191 -18.35 0.80 13.86
N ILE A 192 -18.88 -0.13 13.04
CA ILE A 192 -18.06 -1.12 12.35
C ILE A 192 -17.05 -0.42 11.44
N LYS A 193 -15.77 -0.77 11.56
CA LYS A 193 -14.73 -0.29 10.64
C LYS A 193 -15.04 -0.74 9.22
N PHE A 194 -15.16 0.21 8.29
CA PHE A 194 -15.64 -0.02 6.94
C PHE A 194 -14.80 0.77 5.93
N TRP A 195 -14.38 0.12 4.83
CA TRP A 195 -13.39 0.57 3.83
C TRP A 195 -11.88 0.35 4.07
N PRO A 196 -11.33 0.02 5.27
CA PRO A 196 -9.90 -0.24 5.39
C PRO A 196 -9.43 -1.33 4.42
N GLY A 197 -8.51 -0.96 3.52
CA GLY A 197 -8.02 -1.85 2.48
C GLY A 197 -7.44 -3.13 3.08
N ALA A 198 -7.74 -4.27 2.46
CA ALA A 198 -7.24 -5.59 2.84
C ALA A 198 -7.70 -6.14 4.22
N LEU A 199 -8.52 -5.40 4.98
CA LEU A 199 -9.01 -5.78 6.31
C LEU A 199 -9.79 -7.10 6.32
N GLY A 200 -10.68 -7.28 5.35
CA GLY A 200 -11.62 -8.41 5.34
C GLY A 200 -10.97 -9.78 5.25
N ARG A 201 -9.79 -9.91 4.62
CA ARG A 201 -9.17 -11.22 4.34
C ARG A 201 -7.66 -11.29 4.55
N THR A 202 -6.90 -10.21 4.38
CA THR A 202 -5.44 -10.31 4.21
C THR A 202 -4.66 -9.88 5.44
N THR A 203 -5.13 -8.88 6.18
CA THR A 203 -4.36 -8.29 7.28
C THR A 203 -4.54 -9.08 8.57
N ASN A 204 -3.45 -9.25 9.33
CA ASN A 204 -3.46 -9.87 10.66
C ASN A 204 -3.27 -8.85 11.79
N TYR A 205 -2.90 -7.60 11.45
CA TYR A 205 -2.90 -6.47 12.37
C TYR A 205 -3.69 -5.29 11.80
N VAL A 206 -4.15 -4.41 12.68
CA VAL A 206 -4.77 -3.12 12.33
C VAL A 206 -4.16 -2.01 13.17
N LEU A 207 -3.99 -0.85 12.57
CA LEU A 207 -3.89 0.42 13.29
C LEU A 207 -5.32 0.95 13.44
N LEU A 208 -5.93 0.64 14.58
CA LEU A 208 -7.32 0.98 14.90
C LEU A 208 -7.40 2.39 15.46
N MET A 209 -8.16 3.28 14.80
CA MET A 209 -8.50 4.58 15.38
C MET A 209 -9.77 4.46 16.22
N ALA A 210 -9.69 4.84 17.49
CA ALA A 210 -10.79 4.75 18.45
C ALA A 210 -10.80 5.95 19.40
N GLN A 211 -11.95 6.27 19.96
CA GLN A 211 -12.11 7.26 21.03
C GLN A 211 -11.55 6.69 22.32
N LEU A 212 -10.51 7.32 22.86
CA LEU A 212 -9.93 6.93 24.15
C LEU A 212 -10.82 7.42 25.29
N TYR A 213 -11.10 6.55 26.27
CA TYR A 213 -11.77 6.92 27.52
C TYR A 213 -10.93 6.52 28.75
N THR A 214 -11.00 7.36 29.77
CA THR A 214 -10.59 7.01 31.14
C THR A 214 -11.55 5.98 31.76
N PRO A 215 -11.17 5.27 32.85
CA PRO A 215 -11.97 4.20 33.43
C PRO A 215 -13.41 4.58 33.82
N ASN A 216 -13.67 5.85 34.15
CA ASN A 216 -15.00 6.37 34.47
C ASN A 216 -15.89 6.63 33.25
N ARG A 217 -15.34 6.65 32.02
CA ARG A 217 -16.05 6.88 30.76
C ARG A 217 -16.86 8.19 30.69
N ASP A 218 -16.54 9.20 31.51
CA ASP A 218 -17.31 10.46 31.57
C ASP A 218 -17.30 11.24 30.24
N HIS A 219 -16.14 11.32 29.59
CA HIS A 219 -15.96 11.97 28.29
C HIS A 219 -14.76 11.36 27.54
N PRO A 220 -14.76 11.36 26.20
CA PRO A 220 -13.62 10.89 25.43
C PRO A 220 -12.43 11.84 25.59
N CYS A 221 -11.24 11.27 25.82
CA CYS A 221 -9.95 11.96 25.78
C CYS A 221 -9.53 12.32 24.34
N GLY A 222 -10.28 11.86 23.34
CA GLY A 222 -10.04 12.08 21.92
C GLY A 222 -9.59 10.82 21.20
N LEU A 223 -9.37 10.96 19.89
CA LEU A 223 -8.99 9.85 19.02
C LEU A 223 -7.53 9.46 19.26
N GLN A 224 -7.31 8.17 19.42
CA GLN A 224 -5.99 7.56 19.50
C GLN A 224 -5.91 6.35 18.55
N ILE A 225 -4.69 5.95 18.23
CA ILE A 225 -4.42 4.80 17.37
C ILE A 225 -3.85 3.67 18.20
N PHE A 226 -4.44 2.49 18.05
CA PHE A 226 -4.07 1.26 18.73
C PHE A 226 -3.59 0.25 17.70
N LEU A 227 -2.42 -0.34 17.90
CA LEU A 227 -1.98 -1.48 17.09
C LEU A 227 -2.61 -2.75 17.67
N VAL A 228 -3.47 -3.41 16.90
CA VAL A 228 -4.27 -4.55 17.37
C VAL A 228 -4.02 -5.74 16.45
N GLN A 229 -3.68 -6.88 17.03
CA GLN A 229 -3.68 -8.14 16.30
C GLN A 229 -5.12 -8.62 16.15
N ILE A 230 -5.53 -8.95 14.93
CA ILE A 230 -6.90 -9.39 14.64
C ILE A 230 -6.96 -10.83 14.13
N ARG A 231 -5.82 -11.42 13.76
CA ARG A 231 -5.72 -12.82 13.31
C ARG A 231 -4.48 -13.48 13.88
N ASP A 232 -4.57 -14.77 14.13
CA ASP A 232 -3.42 -15.58 14.52
C ASP A 232 -2.36 -15.63 13.41
N LEU A 233 -1.08 -15.62 13.77
CA LEU A 233 0.01 -15.51 12.79
C LEU A 233 0.32 -16.82 12.05
N ASN A 234 -0.15 -17.96 12.57
CA ASN A 234 0.12 -19.27 11.98
C ASN A 234 -1.09 -19.79 11.19
N THR A 235 -2.29 -19.62 11.75
CA THR A 235 -3.55 -20.15 11.22
C THR A 235 -4.33 -19.10 10.43
N HIS A 236 -4.08 -17.80 10.68
CA HIS A 236 -4.81 -16.67 10.09
C HIS A 236 -6.30 -16.61 10.45
N GLU A 237 -6.74 -17.45 11.39
CA GLU A 237 -8.07 -17.39 11.97
C GLU A 237 -8.24 -16.10 12.79
N PRO A 238 -9.44 -15.50 12.81
CA PRO A 238 -9.73 -14.37 13.69
C PRO A 238 -9.41 -14.70 15.15
N LEU A 239 -8.78 -13.75 15.86
CA LEU A 239 -8.62 -13.90 17.30
C LEU A 239 -9.97 -13.77 18.01
N PRO A 240 -10.15 -14.39 19.18
CA PRO A 240 -11.37 -14.23 19.99
C PRO A 240 -11.61 -12.78 20.37
N ASP A 241 -12.90 -12.42 20.48
CA ASP A 241 -13.37 -11.15 21.05
C ASP A 241 -13.08 -11.05 22.56
#